data_AF-A0AAW2VDY6-F1
#
_entry.id   AF-A0AAW2VDY6-F1
#
_cell.length_a   1.000
_cell.length_b   1.000
_cell.length_c   1.000
_cell.angle_alpha   90.00
_cell.angle_beta   90.00
_cell.angle_gamma   90.00
#
_symmetry.space_group_name_H-M   'P 1'
#
loop_
_entity.id
_entity.type
_entity.pdbx_description
1 polymer ?
#
loop_
_entity_poly.entity_id
_entity_poly.type
_entity_poly.pdbx_seq_one_letter_code
_entity_poly.pdbx_strand_id
1 'polypeptide(L)'
;MNKRAQKLAAFLFTIRQKENEPLRDYMQRFVEAVHEVPHVNHELLASIIQQNLLLGRFKESIVGKPPSTMEDLLMRSQKYIRIKESNVSNTFLSVKRKSKEEEKEQKKEERKHLAPRGLCITPP
;
A
#
# COMPACT_ATOMS: atom_id res chain seq x y z
N MET A 1 -0.66 -4.07 -31.61
CA MET A 1 -0.57 -2.81 -30.83
C MET A 1 -1.66 -2.83 -29.77
N ASN A 2 -1.30 -3.09 -28.51
CA ASN A 2 -2.28 -3.13 -27.43
C ASN A 2 -2.52 -1.69 -26.96
N LYS A 3 -3.50 -1.01 -27.55
CA LYS A 3 -3.99 0.28 -27.04
C LYS A 3 -4.70 0.01 -25.72
N ARG A 4 -3.98 0.04 -24.60
CA ARG A 4 -4.63 0.22 -23.29
C ARG A 4 -5.28 1.60 -23.34
N ALA A 5 -6.59 1.64 -23.51
CA ALA A 5 -7.35 2.87 -23.35
C ALA A 5 -7.06 3.40 -21.94
N GLN A 6 -6.75 4.70 -21.84
CA GLN A 6 -6.52 5.33 -20.55
C GLN A 6 -7.83 5.25 -19.76
N LYS A 7 -7.76 4.69 -18.55
CA LYS A 7 -8.91 4.65 -17.65
C LYS A 7 -9.14 6.06 -17.12
N LEU A 8 -10.36 6.56 -17.27
CA LEU A 8 -10.77 7.87 -16.81
C LEU A 8 -11.15 7.82 -15.33
N ALA A 9 -11.17 8.97 -14.65
CA ALA A 9 -11.66 9.08 -13.27
C ALA A 9 -13.07 8.49 -13.07
N ALA A 10 -13.93 8.58 -14.11
CA ALA A 10 -15.25 7.96 -14.12
C ALA A 10 -15.22 6.44 -13.85
N PHE A 11 -14.15 5.75 -14.23
CA PHE A 11 -13.98 4.32 -13.97
C PHE A 11 -13.97 4.01 -12.48
N LEU A 12 -13.42 4.89 -11.64
CA LEU A 12 -13.34 4.67 -10.20
C LEU A 12 -14.70 4.60 -9.52
N PHE A 13 -15.72 5.29 -10.04
CA PHE A 13 -17.11 5.20 -9.55
C PHE A 13 -17.73 3.83 -9.78
N THR A 14 -17.15 3.01 -10.68
CA THR A 14 -17.62 1.63 -10.91
C THR A 14 -17.05 0.66 -9.89
N ILE A 15 -16.00 1.03 -9.16
CA ILE A 15 -15.34 0.19 -8.15
C ILE A 15 -16.12 0.32 -6.83
N ARG A 16 -17.31 -0.26 -6.79
CA ARG A 16 -18.18 -0.28 -5.60
C ARG A 16 -17.89 -1.50 -4.73
N GLN A 17 -18.08 -1.33 -3.42
CA GLN A 17 -18.01 -2.43 -2.46
C GLN A 17 -19.27 -3.30 -2.60
N LYS A 18 -19.09 -4.62 -2.70
CA LYS A 18 -20.20 -5.59 -2.84
C LYS A 18 -20.66 -6.10 -1.47
N GLU A 19 -21.92 -6.50 -1.34
CA GLU A 19 -22.52 -6.91 -0.05
C GLU A 19 -21.76 -8.03 0.66
N ASN A 20 -21.23 -8.99 -0.10
CA ASN A 20 -20.47 -10.13 0.42
C ASN A 20 -18.94 -9.93 0.32
N GLU A 21 -18.48 -8.70 0.12
CA GLU A 21 -17.06 -8.39 -0.03
C GLU A 21 -16.49 -7.75 1.24
N PRO A 22 -15.47 -8.38 1.86
CA PRO A 22 -14.82 -7.81 3.03
C PRO A 22 -14.12 -6.50 2.66
N LEU A 23 -14.04 -5.58 3.62
CA LEU A 23 -13.46 -4.25 3.40
C LEU A 23 -12.02 -4.34 2.87
N ARG A 24 -11.25 -5.34 3.31
CA ARG A 24 -9.89 -5.60 2.83
C ARG A 24 -9.83 -5.75 1.31
N ASP A 25 -10.66 -6.62 0.75
CA ASP A 25 -10.63 -6.97 -0.67
C ASP A 25 -11.10 -5.80 -1.52
N TYR A 26 -12.14 -5.09 -1.05
CA TYR A 26 -12.58 -3.85 -1.66
C TYR A 26 -11.46 -2.81 -1.72
N MET A 27 -10.77 -2.56 -0.60
CA MET A 27 -9.69 -1.58 -0.54
C MET A 27 -8.53 -1.94 -1.47
N GLN A 28 -8.21 -3.23 -1.61
CA GLN A 28 -7.19 -3.71 -2.54
C GLN A 28 -7.57 -3.36 -3.99
N ARG A 29 -8.79 -3.69 -4.42
CA ARG A 29 -9.29 -3.34 -5.78
C ARG A 29 -9.33 -1.83 -6.02
N PHE A 30 -9.72 -1.07 -5.01
CA PHE A 30 -9.81 0.38 -5.10
C PHE A 30 -8.43 1.02 -5.31
N VAL A 31 -7.42 0.58 -4.57
CA VAL A 31 -6.04 1.07 -4.72
C VAL A 31 -5.48 0.73 -6.09
N GLU A 32 -5.65 -0.51 -6.55
CA GLU A 32 -5.24 -0.94 -7.88
C GLU A 32 -5.87 -0.08 -8.98
N ALA A 33 -7.19 0.17 -8.89
CA ALA A 33 -7.88 1.00 -9.86
C ALA A 33 -7.39 2.46 -9.84
N VAL A 34 -7.09 3.02 -8.66
CA VAL A 34 -6.54 4.38 -8.57
C VAL A 34 -5.15 4.46 -9.18
N HIS A 35 -4.30 3.43 -9.05
CA HIS A 35 -2.99 3.40 -9.70
C HIS A 35 -3.06 3.34 -11.23
N GLU A 36 -4.15 2.85 -11.80
CA GLU A 36 -4.36 2.81 -13.26
C GLU A 36 -4.92 4.11 -13.84
N VAL A 37 -5.44 5.01 -12.99
CA VAL A 37 -6.06 6.28 -13.40
C VAL A 37 -5.10 7.44 -13.11
N PRO A 38 -4.64 8.17 -14.13
CA PRO A 38 -3.79 9.33 -13.91
C PRO A 38 -4.57 10.50 -13.29
N HIS A 39 -3.87 11.34 -12.51
CA HIS A 39 -4.35 12.63 -11.99
C HIS A 39 -5.61 12.59 -11.11
N VAL A 40 -5.77 11.55 -10.27
CA VAL A 40 -6.83 11.53 -9.26
C VAL A 40 -6.48 12.50 -8.13
N ASN A 41 -7.25 13.58 -7.98
CA ASN A 41 -7.09 14.51 -6.88
C ASN A 41 -7.75 13.99 -5.58
N HIS A 42 -7.37 14.56 -4.44
CA HIS A 42 -7.81 14.07 -3.13
C HIS A 42 -9.31 14.30 -2.86
N GLU A 43 -9.88 15.41 -3.29
CA GLU A 43 -11.32 15.70 -3.12
C GLU A 43 -12.20 14.72 -3.91
N LEU A 44 -11.78 14.40 -5.13
CA LEU A 44 -12.44 13.43 -5.99
C LEU A 44 -12.33 12.03 -5.38
N LEU A 45 -11.15 11.65 -4.89
CA LEU A 45 -10.96 10.39 -4.18
C LEU A 45 -11.89 10.27 -2.97
N ALA A 46 -12.01 11.33 -2.16
CA ALA A 46 -12.91 11.38 -1.01
C ALA A 46 -14.38 11.22 -1.41
N SER A 47 -14.79 11.86 -2.50
CA SER A 47 -16.14 11.76 -3.04
C SER A 47 -16.45 10.35 -3.55
N ILE A 48 -15.53 9.77 -4.32
CA ILE A 48 -15.66 8.41 -4.87
C ILE A 48 -15.76 7.38 -3.76
N ILE A 49 -14.86 7.42 -2.76
CA ILE A 49 -14.87 6.43 -1.68
C ILE A 49 -16.16 6.48 -0.85
N GLN A 50 -16.70 7.68 -0.60
CA GLN A 50 -17.98 7.84 0.09
C GLN A 50 -19.14 7.22 -0.69
N GLN A 51 -19.16 7.36 -2.01
CA GLN A 51 -20.19 6.77 -2.85
C GLN A 51 -20.06 5.25 -2.99
N ASN A 52 -18.84 4.75 -3.11
CA ASN A 52 -18.57 3.36 -3.43
C ASN A 52 -18.67 2.41 -2.24
N LEU A 53 -18.50 2.90 -1.01
CA LEU A 53 -18.62 2.09 0.20
C LEU A 53 -20.07 1.67 0.46
N LEU A 54 -20.23 0.48 1.03
CA LEU A 54 -21.50 0.04 1.60
C LEU A 54 -21.85 0.82 2.87
N LEU A 55 -23.14 0.87 3.17
CA LEU A 55 -23.62 1.42 4.44
C LEU A 55 -23.01 0.63 5.61
N GLY A 56 -22.57 1.36 6.64
CA GLY A 56 -21.96 0.78 7.83
C GLY A 56 -20.97 1.72 8.51
N ARG A 57 -20.42 1.27 9.64
CA ARG A 57 -19.57 2.09 10.52
C ARG A 57 -18.34 2.67 9.83
N PHE A 58 -17.75 1.94 8.88
CA PHE A 58 -16.62 2.46 8.13
C PHE A 58 -17.04 3.62 7.23
N LYS A 59 -18.13 3.48 6.47
CA LYS A 59 -18.67 4.56 5.64
C LYS A 59 -19.08 5.78 6.47
N GLU A 60 -19.75 5.58 7.61
CA GLU A 60 -20.06 6.66 8.56
C GLU A 60 -18.80 7.43 8.98
N SER A 61 -17.70 6.72 9.28
CA SER A 61 -16.41 7.34 9.62
C SER A 61 -15.80 8.13 8.47
N ILE A 62 -15.95 7.67 7.23
CA ILE A 62 -15.46 8.34 6.02
C ILE A 62 -16.33 9.56 5.67
N VAL A 63 -17.65 9.51 5.88
CA VAL A 63 -18.54 10.65 5.67
C VAL A 63 -18.32 11.73 6.74
N GLY A 64 -18.22 11.33 8.01
CA GLY A 64 -18.01 12.27 9.11
C GLY A 64 -16.63 12.95 9.08
N LYS A 65 -15.61 12.26 8.56
CA LYS A 65 -14.28 12.84 8.32
C LYS A 65 -13.73 12.33 7.00
N PRO A 66 -13.95 13.05 5.88
CA PRO A 66 -13.42 12.66 4.58
C PRO A 66 -11.89 12.48 4.63
N PRO A 67 -11.34 11.46 3.95
CA PRO A 67 -9.90 11.25 3.93
C PRO A 67 -9.19 12.35 3.13
N SER A 68 -8.12 12.90 3.69
CA SER A 68 -7.36 13.97 3.02
C SER A 68 -6.37 13.45 1.97
N THR A 69 -5.98 12.18 2.06
CA THR A 69 -5.06 11.51 1.14
C THR A 69 -5.42 10.03 1.00
N MET A 70 -4.89 9.37 -0.03
CA MET A 70 -4.97 7.90 -0.16
C MET A 70 -4.36 7.20 1.06
N GLU A 71 -3.27 7.73 1.62
CA GLU A 71 -2.61 7.14 2.78
C GLU A 71 -3.48 7.20 4.04
N ASP A 72 -4.15 8.33 4.32
CA ASP A 72 -5.09 8.43 5.45
C ASP A 72 -6.24 7.42 5.30
N LEU A 73 -6.78 7.28 4.09
CA LEU A 73 -7.80 6.27 3.80
C LEU A 73 -7.30 4.84 4.11
N LEU A 74 -6.08 4.50 3.68
CA LEU A 74 -5.50 3.17 3.90
C LEU A 74 -5.15 2.89 5.37
N MET A 75 -4.63 3.89 6.09
CA MET A 75 -4.38 3.76 7.52
C MET A 75 -5.69 3.53 8.28
N ARG A 76 -6.73 4.29 7.95
CA ARG A 76 -8.02 4.19 8.60
C ARG A 76 -8.72 2.87 8.29
N SER A 77 -8.66 2.41 7.04
CA SER A 77 -9.21 1.10 6.67
C SER A 77 -8.49 -0.03 7.39
N GLN A 78 -7.16 -0.03 7.44
CA GLN A 78 -6.38 -1.02 8.19
C GLN A 78 -6.71 -1.03 9.68
N LYS A 79 -6.86 0.15 10.30
CA LYS A 79 -7.26 0.24 11.71
C LYS A 79 -8.65 -0.36 11.92
N TYR A 80 -9.61 -0.04 11.06
CA TYR A 80 -10.97 -0.57 11.13
C TYR A 80 -10.99 -2.09 10.95
N ILE A 81 -10.28 -2.59 9.93
CA ILE A 81 -10.09 -4.02 9.64
C ILE A 81 -9.49 -4.72 10.86
N ARG A 82 -8.42 -4.19 11.47
CA ARG A 82 -7.88 -4.77 12.71
C ARG A 82 -8.92 -4.78 13.83
N ILE A 83 -9.63 -3.69 14.09
CA ILE A 83 -10.61 -3.68 15.18
C ILE A 83 -11.76 -4.68 14.93
N LYS A 84 -12.17 -4.86 13.67
CA LYS A 84 -13.25 -5.79 13.29
C LYS A 84 -12.80 -7.25 13.13
N GLU A 85 -11.59 -7.48 12.61
CA GLU A 85 -11.03 -8.79 12.24
C GLU A 85 -9.95 -9.29 13.23
N SER A 86 -9.43 -8.48 14.15
CA SER A 86 -8.54 -8.96 15.25
C SER A 86 -9.27 -9.85 16.26
N ASN A 87 -10.59 -9.97 16.16
CA ASN A 87 -11.32 -11.05 16.82
C ASN A 87 -11.11 -12.41 16.12
N VAL A 88 -10.39 -12.48 14.99
CA VAL A 88 -10.30 -13.69 14.15
C VAL A 88 -8.87 -14.16 13.81
N SER A 89 -7.84 -13.30 13.67
CA SER A 89 -6.50 -13.82 13.29
C SER A 89 -5.33 -12.86 13.48
N ASN A 90 -4.47 -13.16 14.46
CA ASN A 90 -3.21 -12.47 14.79
C ASN A 90 -2.06 -12.74 13.78
N THR A 91 -2.32 -13.14 12.54
CA THR A 91 -1.30 -13.81 11.70
C THR A 91 -0.74 -12.96 10.54
N PHE A 92 -1.44 -11.91 10.07
CA PHE A 92 -1.05 -11.23 8.81
C PHE A 92 -0.08 -10.05 8.96
N LEU A 93 0.21 -9.60 10.19
CA LEU A 93 1.06 -8.40 10.42
C LEU A 93 2.56 -8.71 10.53
N SER A 94 2.97 -9.99 10.61
CA SER A 94 4.39 -10.36 10.62
C SER A 94 5.06 -10.27 9.24
N VAL A 95 4.31 -10.29 8.14
CA VAL A 95 4.91 -10.34 6.79
C VAL A 95 5.45 -8.97 6.34
N LYS A 96 4.81 -7.85 6.73
CA LYS A 96 5.21 -6.51 6.25
C LYS A 96 6.25 -5.79 7.12
N ARG A 97 6.52 -6.29 8.33
CA ARG A 97 7.64 -5.78 9.15
C ARG A 97 9.00 -6.38 8.75
N LYS A 98 9.00 -7.54 8.09
CA LYS A 98 10.27 -8.16 7.65
C LYS A 98 10.85 -7.53 6.39
N SER A 99 10.06 -6.79 5.62
CA SER A 99 10.50 -6.24 4.32
C SER A 99 10.96 -4.77 4.34
N LYS A 100 11.23 -4.17 5.51
CA LYS A 100 11.74 -2.78 5.60
C LYS A 100 12.92 -2.56 6.54
N GLU A 101 13.42 -3.62 7.20
CA GLU A 101 14.64 -3.55 8.03
C GLU A 101 15.88 -4.12 7.33
N GLU A 102 15.75 -4.91 6.26
CA GLU A 102 16.91 -5.52 5.57
C GLU A 102 17.63 -4.62 4.55
N GLU A 103 17.17 -3.38 4.30
CA GLU A 103 17.77 -2.48 3.28
C GLU A 103 18.64 -1.35 3.87
N LYS A 104 19.08 -1.45 5.13
CA LYS A 104 20.01 -0.46 5.73
C LYS A 104 21.35 -1.01 6.21
N GLU A 105 21.63 -2.29 6.02
CA GLU A 105 22.84 -2.93 6.59
C GLU A 105 23.75 -3.60 5.53
N GLN A 106 23.73 -3.13 4.28
CA GLN A 106 24.60 -3.65 3.20
C GLN A 106 25.46 -2.58 2.50
N LYS A 107 25.68 -1.40 3.10
CA LYS A 107 26.54 -0.36 2.49
C LYS A 107 27.74 0.09 3.34
N LYS A 108 28.07 -0.60 4.44
CA LYS A 108 29.19 -0.20 5.32
C LYS A 108 30.36 -1.19 5.43
N GLU A 109 30.23 -2.39 4.88
CA GLU A 109 31.20 -3.50 5.07
C GLU A 109 32.02 -3.85 3.80
N GLU A 110 32.09 -2.99 2.77
CA GLU A 110 32.89 -3.28 1.56
C GLU A 110 33.89 -2.15 1.24
N ARG A 111 34.55 -1.62 2.29
CA ARG A 111 35.72 -0.73 2.15
C ARG A 111 36.84 -1.05 3.13
N LYS A 112 36.86 -2.28 3.66
CA LYS A 112 37.99 -2.82 4.39
C LYS A 112 38.34 -4.15 3.73
N HIS A 113 39.62 -4.42 3.58
CA HIS A 113 40.20 -5.60 2.90
C HIS A 113 40.58 -5.43 1.42
N LEU A 114 41.54 -4.54 1.17
CA LEU A 114 42.65 -4.88 0.28
C LEU A 114 43.95 -4.72 1.09
N ALA A 115 44.42 -5.83 1.67
CA ALA A 115 45.78 -5.92 2.18
C ALA A 115 46.74 -5.90 0.98
N PRO A 116 47.84 -5.13 1.01
CA PRO A 116 48.85 -5.23 -0.04
C PRO A 116 49.50 -6.61 0.04
N ARG A 117 49.40 -7.38 -1.05
CA ARG A 117 50.05 -8.68 -1.19
C ARG A 117 51.56 -8.48 -1.13
N GLY A 118 52.19 -9.12 -0.16
CA GLY A 118 53.64 -9.19 -0.03
C GLY A 118 54.29 -9.75 -1.29
N LEU A 119 55.31 -9.04 -1.76
CA LEU A 119 56.15 -9.43 -2.88
C LEU A 119 57.13 -10.52 -2.43
N CYS A 120 57.30 -11.53 -3.28
CA CYS A 120 58.11 -12.73 -3.09
C CYS A 120 59.63 -12.45 -3.29
N ILE A 121 60.45 -12.94 -2.35
CA ILE A 121 61.79 -13.60 -2.40
C ILE A 121 62.66 -13.34 -3.67
N THR A 122 63.96 -12.99 -3.59
CA THR A 122 65.14 -13.87 -3.31
C THR A 122 66.47 -13.08 -3.13
N PRO A 123 67.54 -13.67 -2.55
CA PRO A 123 68.77 -12.98 -2.10
C PRO A 123 69.86 -12.88 -3.19
N PRO A 124 70.94 -12.13 -2.92
CA PRO A 124 72.29 -12.72 -2.90
C PRO A 124 73.04 -12.53 -1.58
#